data_AF-A0A7S2FB59-F1
#
_entry.id   AF-A0A7S2FB59-F1
#
_cell.length_a   1.000
_cell.length_b   1.000
_cell.length_c   1.000
_cell.angle_alpha   90.00
_cell.angle_beta   90.00
_cell.angle_gamma   90.00
#
_symmetry.space_group_name_H-M   'P 1'
#
loop_
_entity.id
_entity.type
_entity.pdbx_description
1 polymer ?
#
loop_
_entity_poly.entity_id
_entity_poly.type
_entity_poly.pdbx_seq_one_letter_code
_entity_poly.pdbx_strand_id
1 'polypeptide(L)'
;RLLRAPILRAFADARAPGAVRSWVDDVSKMGEFDRIITGHFASPIKATPADFRSAFAYLDGPAADPPIVCEDWSLLDGLNDVIATNKLGAPVEPGFDFKAGCKKVS
;
A
#
# COMPACT_ATOMS: atom_id res chain seq x y z
N ARG A 1 -7.05 14.02 -3.36
CA ARG A 1 -6.12 13.22 -2.54
C ARG A 1 -6.18 11.78 -3.00
N LEU A 2 -5.04 11.19 -3.37
CA LEU A 2 -4.95 9.77 -3.70
C LEU A 2 -4.69 8.96 -2.42
N LEU A 3 -5.33 7.79 -2.29
CA LEU A 3 -5.14 6.89 -1.15
C LEU A 3 -4.81 5.49 -1.66
N ARG A 4 -3.88 4.81 -0.98
CA ARG A 4 -3.63 3.39 -1.18
C ARG A 4 -4.61 2.58 -0.35
N ALA A 5 -5.32 1.66 -0.99
CA ALA A 5 -6.26 0.79 -0.29
C ALA A 5 -5.53 -0.11 0.72
N PRO A 6 -6.09 -0.35 1.92
CA PRO A 6 -5.42 -1.13 2.98
C PRO A 6 -5.09 -2.56 2.53
N ILE A 7 -5.97 -3.17 1.75
CA ILE A 7 -5.74 -4.50 1.18
C ILE A 7 -4.51 -4.54 0.28
N LEU A 8 -4.21 -3.48 -0.46
CA LEU A 8 -3.03 -3.47 -1.32
C LEU A 8 -1.74 -3.36 -0.49
N ARG A 9 -1.79 -2.59 0.61
CA ARG A 9 -0.70 -2.49 1.59
C ARG A 9 -0.40 -3.85 2.22
N ALA A 10 -1.43 -4.54 2.73
CA ALA A 10 -1.31 -5.81 3.42
C ALA A 10 -1.00 -6.99 2.50
N PHE A 11 -1.33 -6.89 1.21
CA PHE A 11 -1.20 -8.00 0.26
C PHE A 11 -0.05 -7.81 -0.72
N ALA A 12 -0.24 -6.95 -1.72
CA ALA A 12 0.75 -6.76 -2.77
C ALA A 12 2.04 -6.16 -2.23
N ASP A 13 1.92 -5.07 -1.46
CA ASP A 13 3.08 -4.27 -1.08
C ASP A 13 3.90 -4.95 0.02
N ALA A 14 3.23 -5.65 0.95
CA ALA A 14 3.87 -6.37 2.05
C ALA A 14 4.77 -7.53 1.61
N ARG A 15 4.56 -8.10 0.42
CA ARG A 15 5.34 -9.24 -0.09
C ARG A 15 6.63 -8.84 -0.81
N ALA A 16 6.70 -7.60 -1.30
CA ALA A 16 7.84 -7.11 -2.04
C ALA A 16 8.02 -5.59 -1.88
N PRO A 17 8.10 -5.08 -0.63
CA PRO A 17 8.08 -3.63 -0.37
C PRO A 17 9.25 -2.90 -1.05
N GLY A 18 10.41 -3.56 -1.18
CA GLY A 18 11.55 -3.01 -1.94
C GLY A 18 11.25 -2.84 -3.43
N ALA A 19 10.66 -3.85 -4.07
CA ALA A 19 10.29 -3.77 -5.49
C ALA A 19 9.18 -2.72 -5.72
N VAL A 20 8.22 -2.62 -4.80
CA VAL A 20 7.18 -1.58 -4.89
C VAL A 20 7.79 -0.18 -4.74
N ARG A 21 8.76 0.03 -3.82
CA ARG A 21 9.47 1.31 -3.72
C ARG A 21 10.19 1.68 -5.02
N SER A 22 10.94 0.75 -5.61
CA SER A 22 11.60 0.97 -6.89
C SER A 22 10.60 1.33 -8.00
N TRP A 23 9.48 0.60 -8.08
CA TRP A 23 8.42 0.90 -9.04
C TRP A 23 7.79 2.28 -8.82
N VAL A 24 7.53 2.68 -7.56
CA VAL A 24 7.02 4.01 -7.23
C VAL A 24 8.01 5.10 -7.66
N ASP A 25 9.31 4.88 -7.44
CA ASP A 25 10.36 5.79 -7.87
C ASP A 25 10.42 5.93 -9.39
N ASP A 26 10.31 4.82 -10.12
CA ASP A 26 10.33 4.82 -11.58
C ASP A 26 9.11 5.57 -12.13
N VAL A 27 7.90 5.27 -11.66
CA VAL A 27 6.67 5.97 -12.08
C VAL A 27 6.74 7.46 -11.76
N SER A 28 7.26 7.84 -10.60
CA SER A 28 7.43 9.24 -10.20
C SER A 28 8.42 10.01 -11.11
N LYS A 29 9.30 9.30 -11.82
CA LYS A 29 10.32 9.87 -12.72
C LYS A 29 9.96 9.77 -14.21
N MET A 30 8.83 9.15 -14.58
CA MET A 30 8.41 8.98 -15.98
C MET A 30 8.11 10.31 -16.70
N GLY A 31 7.94 11.40 -15.95
CA GLY A 31 7.57 12.73 -16.44
C GLY A 31 6.30 13.24 -15.76
N GLU A 32 5.92 14.47 -16.08
CA GLU A 32 4.70 15.08 -15.53
C GLU A 32 3.44 14.38 -16.07
N PHE A 33 2.50 14.09 -15.18
CA PHE A 33 1.15 13.62 -15.52
C PHE A 33 0.11 14.30 -14.63
N ASP A 34 -1.12 14.43 -15.14
CA ASP A 34 -2.23 15.08 -14.43
C ASP A 34 -3.36 14.11 -14.03
N ARG A 35 -3.24 12.83 -14.44
CA ARG A 35 -4.22 11.79 -14.19
C ARG A 35 -3.63 10.39 -14.17
N ILE A 36 -4.26 9.52 -13.39
CA ILE A 36 -4.03 8.08 -13.38
C ILE A 36 -5.22 7.40 -14.07
N ILE A 37 -4.93 6.55 -15.06
CA ILE A 37 -5.92 5.70 -15.73
C ILE A 37 -5.80 4.29 -15.17
N THR A 38 -6.85 3.81 -14.50
CA THR A 38 -6.84 2.47 -13.91
C THR A 38 -7.06 1.40 -14.99
N GLY A 39 -6.49 0.20 -14.80
CA GLY A 39 -6.58 -0.89 -15.78
C GLY A 39 -8.01 -1.42 -16.02
N HIS A 40 -8.95 -1.11 -15.13
CA HIS A 40 -10.38 -1.41 -15.32
C HIS A 40 -11.14 -0.26 -16.00
N PHE A 41 -10.42 0.69 -16.58
CA PHE A 41 -10.95 1.88 -17.26
C PHE A 41 -12.01 2.64 -16.44
N ALA A 42 -11.92 2.57 -15.11
CA ALA A 42 -12.69 3.45 -14.25
C ALA A 42 -12.28 4.91 -14.52
N SER A 43 -13.20 5.84 -14.22
CA SER A 43 -13.03 7.26 -14.46
C SER A 43 -11.61 7.76 -14.12
N PRO A 44 -10.97 8.56 -15.00
CA PRO A 44 -9.64 9.11 -14.75
C PRO A 44 -9.55 9.76 -13.37
N ILE A 45 -8.53 9.41 -12.60
CA ILE A 45 -8.29 9.98 -11.28
C ILE A 45 -7.35 11.17 -11.46
N LYS A 46 -7.82 12.39 -11.16
CA LYS A 46 -6.95 13.58 -11.15
C LYS A 46 -5.88 13.44 -10.06
N ALA A 47 -4.63 13.33 -10.45
CA ALA A 47 -3.49 13.14 -9.57
C ALA A 47 -2.19 13.51 -10.29
N THR A 48 -1.26 14.12 -9.57
CA THR A 48 0.11 14.43 -10.00
C THR A 48 1.10 13.32 -9.60
N PRO A 49 2.35 13.34 -10.10
CA PRO A 49 3.41 12.46 -9.58
C PRO A 49 3.59 12.56 -8.06
N ALA A 50 3.46 13.77 -7.50
CA ALA A 50 3.55 14.00 -6.07
C ALA A 50 2.37 13.37 -5.30
N ASP A 51 1.15 13.49 -5.81
CA ASP A 51 -0.03 12.81 -5.24
C ASP A 51 0.14 11.28 -5.27
N PHE A 52 0.65 10.76 -6.38
CA PHE A 52 0.96 9.34 -6.54
C PHE A 52 1.97 8.88 -5.49
N ARG A 53 3.14 9.53 -5.41
CA ARG A 53 4.18 9.17 -4.44
C ARG A 53 3.68 9.25 -3.00
N SER A 54 2.91 10.29 -2.66
CA SER A 54 2.35 10.48 -1.32
C SER A 54 1.44 9.33 -0.89
N ALA A 55 0.69 8.73 -1.82
CA ALA A 55 -0.16 7.57 -1.51
C ALA A 55 0.64 6.33 -1.08
N PHE A 56 1.94 6.28 -1.37
CA PHE A 56 2.86 5.19 -1.02
C PHE A 56 3.81 5.53 0.13
N ALA A 57 3.64 6.66 0.81
CA ALA A 57 4.55 7.11 1.88
C ALA A 57 4.73 6.10 3.04
N TYR A 58 3.78 5.18 3.25
CA TYR A 58 3.90 4.10 4.24
C TYR A 58 5.05 3.12 3.94
N LEU A 59 5.57 3.08 2.70
CA LEU A 59 6.71 2.24 2.35
C LEU A 59 8.01 2.75 2.98
N ASP A 60 8.09 4.03 3.31
CA ASP A 60 9.31 4.68 3.83
C ASP A 60 9.27 4.88 5.36
N GLY A 61 8.13 4.61 6.01
CA GLY A 61 7.98 4.71 7.44
C GLY A 61 6.51 4.70 7.89
N PRO A 62 6.24 4.84 9.20
CA PRO A 62 4.88 4.88 9.73
C PRO A 62 4.06 5.98 9.07
N ALA A 63 2.92 5.62 8.49
CA ALA A 63 2.00 6.58 7.88
C ALA A 63 0.57 6.31 8.36
N ALA A 64 -0.04 7.34 8.94
CA ALA A 64 -1.42 7.31 9.40
C ALA A 64 -2.43 7.50 8.27
N ASP A 65 -2.03 7.26 7.01
CA ASP A 65 -2.88 7.48 5.85
C ASP A 65 -3.12 6.19 5.05
N PRO A 66 -4.39 5.84 4.76
CA PRO A 66 -5.58 6.42 5.40
C PRO A 66 -5.58 6.16 6.93
N PRO A 67 -6.30 6.97 7.74
CA PRO A 67 -6.27 6.91 9.20
C PRO A 67 -7.09 5.74 9.74
N ILE A 68 -6.56 4.54 9.53
CA ILE A 68 -7.13 3.26 9.96
C ILE A 68 -6.71 2.99 11.40
N VAL A 69 -7.65 2.54 12.23
CA VAL A 69 -7.34 2.08 13.59
C VAL A 69 -6.67 0.72 13.56
N CYS A 70 -5.83 0.41 14.54
CA CYS A 70 -5.04 -0.83 14.51
C CYS A 70 -5.93 -2.09 14.46
N GLU A 71 -7.12 -2.04 15.07
CA GLU A 71 -8.10 -3.13 15.14
C GLU A 71 -8.71 -3.47 13.77
N ASP A 72 -8.84 -2.49 12.88
CA ASP A 72 -9.41 -2.68 11.53
C ASP A 72 -8.52 -3.55 10.62
N TRP A 73 -7.24 -3.75 11.00
CA TRP A 73 -6.33 -4.63 10.27
C TRP A 73 -6.53 -6.11 10.57
N SER A 74 -7.30 -6.45 11.62
CA SER A 74 -7.48 -7.84 12.09
C SER A 74 -7.94 -8.82 11.00
N LEU A 75 -8.84 -8.41 10.12
CA LEU A 75 -9.26 -9.22 8.98
C LEU A 75 -8.09 -9.51 8.02
N LEU A 76 -7.27 -8.50 7.74
CA LEU A 76 -6.15 -8.64 6.80
C LEU A 76 -4.99 -9.44 7.43
N ASP A 77 -4.81 -9.34 8.75
CA ASP A 77 -3.90 -10.20 9.51
C ASP A 77 -4.32 -11.67 9.38
N GLY A 78 -5.58 -12.00 9.68
CA GLY A 78 -6.09 -13.37 9.59
C GLY A 78 -6.00 -13.95 8.18
N LEU A 79 -6.22 -13.12 7.14
CA LEU A 79 -6.04 -13.56 5.75
C LEU A 79 -4.56 -13.81 5.40
N ASN A 80 -3.64 -12.99 5.91
CA ASN A 80 -2.21 -13.22 5.73
C ASN A 80 -1.74 -14.50 6.44
N ASP A 81 -2.28 -14.79 7.63
CA ASP A 81 -2.06 -16.05 8.34
C ASP A 81 -2.53 -17.25 7.51
N VAL A 82 -3.75 -17.18 6.96
CA VAL A 82 -4.28 -18.23 6.06
C VAL A 82 -3.34 -18.45 4.86
N ILE A 83 -2.85 -17.38 4.23
CA ILE A 83 -1.92 -17.49 3.09
C ILE A 83 -0.60 -18.15 3.52
N ALA A 84 -0.04 -17.73 4.66
CA ALA A 84 1.22 -18.26 5.17
C ALA A 84 1.10 -19.74 5.57
N THR A 85 0.09 -20.11 6.35
CA THR A 85 -0.14 -21.48 6.81
C THR A 85 -0.37 -22.44 5.65
N ASN A 86 -1.12 -22.01 4.63
CA ASN A 86 -1.48 -22.85 3.49
C ASN A 86 -0.52 -22.72 2.29
N LYS A 87 0.55 -21.90 2.40
CA LYS A 87 1.53 -21.64 1.33
C LYS A 87 0.88 -21.19 0.02
N LEU A 88 -0.13 -20.32 0.10
CA LEU A 88 -0.91 -19.84 -1.06
C LEU A 88 -0.22 -18.68 -1.82
N GLY A 89 1.03 -18.37 -1.50
CA GLY A 89 1.81 -17.31 -2.13
C GLY A 89 3.06 -16.96 -1.34
N ALA A 90 3.74 -15.90 -1.75
CA ALA A 90 4.86 -15.36 -0.98
C ALA A 90 4.38 -14.88 0.40
N PRO A 91 5.16 -15.13 1.47
CA PRO A 91 4.88 -14.56 2.78
C PRO A 91 5.08 -13.04 2.76
N VAL A 92 4.60 -12.37 3.80
CA VAL A 92 5.00 -10.98 4.07
C VAL A 92 6.53 -10.93 4.23
N GLU A 93 7.16 -9.94 3.60
CA GLU A 93 8.60 -9.70 3.68
C GLU A 93 9.01 -9.58 5.16
N PRO A 94 10.01 -10.35 5.62
CA PRO A 94 10.45 -10.32 7.00
C PRO A 94 10.76 -8.88 7.48
N GLY A 95 10.12 -8.49 8.59
CA GLY A 95 10.32 -7.17 9.20
C GLY A 95 9.52 -6.02 8.57
N PHE A 96 8.72 -6.26 7.53
CA PHE A 96 7.83 -5.23 6.98
C PHE A 96 6.50 -5.18 7.74
N ASP A 97 6.23 -4.05 8.40
CA ASP A 97 4.95 -3.79 9.06
C ASP A 97 4.05 -2.92 8.17
N PHE A 98 3.13 -3.56 7.46
CA PHE A 98 2.16 -2.87 6.60
C PHE A 98 1.12 -2.05 7.39
N LYS A 99 1.03 -2.22 8.72
CA LYS A 99 0.12 -1.51 9.63
C LYS A 99 0.81 -0.34 10.33
N ALA A 100 2.11 -0.14 10.11
CA ALA A 100 2.88 0.93 10.73
C ALA A 100 2.18 2.28 10.56
N GLY A 101 1.96 2.97 11.69
CA GLY A 101 1.24 4.24 11.73
C GLY A 101 -0.27 4.14 11.97
N CYS A 102 -0.83 2.93 12.14
CA CYS A 102 -2.22 2.76 12.58
C CYS A 102 -2.48 3.46 13.91
N LYS A 103 -3.70 4.00 14.08
CA LYS A 103 -4.10 4.67 15.31
C LYS A 103 -4.52 3.63 16.35
N LYS A 104 -3.95 3.69 17.55
CA LYS A 104 -4.42 2.90 18.69
C LYS A 104 -5.59 3.62 19.34
N VAL A 105 -6.68 2.91 19.62
CA VAL A 105 -7.77 3.45 20.42
C VAL A 105 -7.39 3.28 21.89
N SER A 106 -7.45 4.38 22.66
CA SER A 106 -7.18 4.42 24.11
C SER A 106 -8.32 3.84 24.93
#